data_AF-T5AJY6-F1
#
_entry.id   AF-T5AJY6-F1
#
_cell.length_a   1.000
_cell.length_b   1.000
_cell.length_c   1.000
_cell.angle_alpha   90.00
_cell.angle_beta   90.00
_cell.angle_gamma   90.00
#
_symmetry.space_group_name_H-M   'P 1'
#
loop_
_entity.id
_entity.type
_entity.pdbx_description
1 polymer ?
#
loop_
_entity_poly.entity_id
_entity_poly.type
_entity_poly.pdbx_seq_one_letter_code
_entity_poly.pdbx_strand_id
1 'polypeptide(L)'
;MDSRDELLDSLGGLYASGEYSDCTIVCGEYTFHAHKAIISPRSSFFRAAFTHDMQENATGTINLADDDPEAVQSMVHYLYHLDYTPPPTLDRSEDSDSLERTLQDSSTVQPASEEGPVAVRELHIEFTSGIITKSFQSTLSSSRRCTKCRGKSGKTCSRCKPSPKFAEEHPNLSHHCRVYALAEKYNIVSLKKLVTWKFWDQSERWWRDCDFADFAEVAREVYATTPSHDPGLREVIVNTIRDHRQLLDNKEVQDVLGESELAFDVAMELHKPGLRTSNLRDGQRKSNWQY
;
A
#
# COMPACT_ATOMS: atom_id res chain seq x y z
N MET A 1 24.85 -7.88 16.41
CA MET A 1 23.73 -7.93 15.46
C MET A 1 23.54 -9.37 15.06
N ASP A 2 22.30 -9.80 14.84
CA ASP A 2 22.03 -11.08 14.19
C ASP A 2 22.64 -11.02 12.77
N SER A 3 23.30 -12.09 12.32
CA SER A 3 23.88 -12.14 10.96
C SER A 3 22.81 -11.95 9.88
N ARG A 4 21.54 -12.28 10.18
CA ARG A 4 20.41 -11.99 9.31
C ARG A 4 20.18 -10.48 9.16
N ASP A 5 20.20 -9.74 10.26
CA ASP A 5 19.93 -8.29 10.25
C ASP A 5 21.05 -7.55 9.52
N GLU A 6 22.31 -7.93 9.73
CA GLU A 6 23.46 -7.37 9.02
C GLU A 6 23.36 -7.56 7.50
N LEU A 7 22.90 -8.74 7.05
CA LEU A 7 22.65 -9.01 5.63
C LEU A 7 21.52 -8.12 5.08
N LEU A 8 20.41 -8.00 5.81
CA LEU A 8 19.27 -7.18 5.38
C LEU A 8 19.63 -5.70 5.33
N ASP A 9 20.41 -5.21 6.29
CA ASP A 9 20.93 -3.84 6.29
C ASP A 9 21.82 -3.59 5.06
N SER A 10 22.67 -4.57 4.71
CA SER A 10 23.53 -4.50 3.51
C SER A 10 22.71 -4.47 2.21
N LEU A 11 21.65 -5.29 2.12
CA LEU A 11 20.72 -5.27 0.98
C LEU A 11 19.92 -3.96 0.91
N GLY A 12 19.49 -3.42 2.06
CA GLY A 12 18.84 -2.12 2.13
C GLY A 12 19.77 -0.99 1.67
N GLY A 13 21.07 -1.10 1.98
CA GLY A 13 22.11 -0.22 1.45
C GLY A 13 22.17 -0.23 -0.09
N LEU A 14 22.15 -1.40 -0.71
CA LEU A 14 22.12 -1.54 -2.18
C LEU A 14 20.86 -0.93 -2.80
N TYR A 15 19.71 -1.10 -2.15
CA TYR A 15 18.45 -0.47 -2.59
C TYR A 15 18.54 1.07 -2.54
N ALA A 16 19.08 1.62 -1.45
CA ALA A 16 19.18 3.06 -1.25
C ALA A 16 20.24 3.73 -2.15
N SER A 17 21.38 3.06 -2.38
CA SER A 17 22.47 3.63 -3.18
C SER A 17 22.33 3.37 -4.68
N GLY A 18 21.70 2.26 -5.07
CA GLY A 18 21.63 1.80 -6.46
C GLY A 18 22.99 1.32 -7.03
N GLU A 19 24.04 1.25 -6.21
CA GLU A 19 25.36 0.77 -6.62
C GLU A 19 25.29 -0.69 -7.10
N TYR A 20 26.01 -1.01 -8.17
CA TYR A 20 26.01 -2.35 -8.79
C TYR A 20 24.67 -2.79 -9.40
N SER A 21 23.72 -1.86 -9.59
CA SER A 21 22.50 -2.15 -10.34
C SER A 21 22.82 -2.52 -11.79
N ASP A 22 22.16 -3.57 -12.27
CA ASP A 22 22.32 -4.16 -13.60
C ASP A 22 20.98 -4.25 -14.34
N CYS A 23 19.92 -3.71 -13.74
CA CYS A 23 18.61 -3.52 -14.37
C CYS A 23 17.88 -2.30 -13.80
N THR A 24 16.83 -1.89 -14.50
CA THR A 24 16.00 -0.74 -14.16
C THR A 24 14.53 -1.12 -14.28
N ILE A 25 13.73 -0.78 -13.27
CA ILE A 25 12.27 -0.90 -13.31
C ILE A 25 11.69 0.50 -13.47
N VAL A 26 10.88 0.71 -14.50
CA VAL A 26 10.25 2.00 -14.81
C VAL A 26 8.76 1.87 -14.58
N CYS A 27 8.17 2.80 -13.84
CA CYS A 27 6.74 2.85 -13.55
C CYS A 27 6.26 4.29 -13.72
N GLY A 28 5.78 4.62 -14.92
CA GLY A 28 5.46 6.00 -15.29
C GLY A 28 6.70 6.90 -15.18
N GLU A 29 6.65 7.90 -14.31
CA GLU A 29 7.78 8.82 -14.06
C GLU A 29 8.78 8.28 -13.03
N TYR A 30 8.47 7.17 -12.35
CA TYR A 30 9.31 6.60 -11.31
C TYR A 30 10.27 5.57 -11.90
N THR A 31 11.55 5.68 -11.52
CA THR A 31 12.61 4.77 -11.96
C THR A 31 13.29 4.17 -10.75
N PHE A 32 13.41 2.84 -10.73
CA PHE A 32 14.04 2.08 -9.66
C PHE A 32 15.26 1.33 -10.21
N HIS A 33 16.44 1.65 -9.69
CA HIS A 33 17.66 0.89 -9.96
C HIS A 33 17.64 -0.40 -9.14
N ALA A 34 17.74 -1.54 -9.82
CA ALA A 34 17.57 -2.85 -9.21
C ALA A 34 18.67 -3.83 -9.63
N HIS A 35 18.69 -4.97 -8.96
CA HIS A 35 19.74 -5.97 -9.09
C HIS A 35 19.13 -7.30 -9.50
N LYS A 36 19.45 -7.79 -10.71
CA LYS A 36 18.93 -9.05 -11.26
C LYS A 36 19.16 -10.22 -10.30
N ALA A 37 20.34 -10.26 -9.67
CA ALA A 37 20.70 -11.30 -8.70
C ALA A 37 19.80 -11.32 -7.45
N ILE A 38 19.17 -10.20 -7.09
CA ILE A 38 18.29 -10.08 -5.91
C ILE A 38 16.83 -10.31 -6.30
N ILE A 39 16.36 -9.68 -7.38
CA ILE A 39 14.93 -9.70 -7.74
C ILE A 39 14.53 -10.99 -8.47
N SER A 40 15.41 -11.58 -9.29
CA SER A 40 15.08 -12.77 -10.09
C SER A 40 14.80 -14.01 -9.25
N PRO A 41 15.59 -14.33 -8.20
CA PRO A 41 15.27 -15.48 -7.35
C PRO A 41 13.94 -15.33 -6.59
N ARG A 42 13.48 -14.09 -6.41
CA ARG A 42 12.30 -13.73 -5.60
C ARG A 42 11.01 -13.59 -6.41
N SER A 43 11.10 -13.55 -7.73
CA SER A 43 9.97 -13.46 -8.66
C SER A 43 10.25 -14.29 -9.89
N SER A 44 9.39 -15.26 -10.17
CA SER A 44 9.51 -16.05 -11.41
C SER A 44 9.28 -15.20 -12.66
N PHE A 45 8.50 -14.13 -12.56
CA PHE A 45 8.33 -13.13 -13.62
C PHE A 45 9.64 -12.42 -13.93
N PHE A 46 10.28 -11.81 -12.93
CA PHE A 46 11.56 -11.10 -13.15
C PHE A 46 12.65 -12.05 -13.64
N ARG A 47 12.70 -13.28 -13.13
CA ARG A 47 13.60 -14.31 -13.67
C ARG A 47 13.35 -14.58 -15.15
N ALA A 48 12.09 -14.78 -15.56
CA ALA A 48 11.75 -15.05 -16.95
C ALA A 48 12.13 -13.86 -17.85
N ALA A 49 11.88 -12.62 -17.40
CA ALA A 49 12.21 -11.40 -18.12
C ALA A 49 13.72 -11.28 -18.45
N PHE A 50 14.60 -11.85 -17.63
CA PHE A 50 16.06 -11.80 -17.84
C PHE A 50 16.69 -13.09 -18.39
N THR A 51 15.92 -14.16 -18.62
CA THR A 51 16.48 -15.46 -19.04
C THR A 51 16.34 -15.72 -20.54
N HIS A 52 15.49 -14.97 -21.26
CA HIS A 52 15.20 -15.17 -22.67
C HIS A 52 15.66 -13.98 -23.54
N ASP A 53 15.68 -14.16 -24.87
CA ASP A 53 15.93 -13.10 -25.86
C ASP A 53 14.74 -12.13 -25.97
N MET A 54 14.25 -11.66 -24.82
CA MET A 54 13.20 -10.66 -24.71
C MET A 54 13.83 -9.27 -24.60
N GLN A 55 13.05 -8.24 -24.94
CA GLN A 55 13.52 -6.86 -24.99
C GLN A 55 14.10 -6.41 -23.64
N GLU A 56 13.50 -6.86 -22.54
CA GLU A 56 13.89 -6.55 -21.17
C GLU A 56 15.27 -7.08 -20.81
N ASN A 57 15.66 -8.24 -21.35
CA ASN A 57 17.00 -8.78 -21.13
C ASN A 57 18.05 -7.99 -21.90
N ALA A 58 17.73 -7.60 -23.14
CA ALA A 58 18.62 -6.80 -23.99
C ALA A 58 18.80 -5.36 -23.48
N THR A 59 17.74 -4.73 -23.00
CA THR A 59 17.78 -3.34 -22.48
C THR A 59 18.12 -3.26 -21.00
N GLY A 60 17.95 -4.36 -20.26
CA GLY A 60 18.00 -4.34 -18.79
C GLY A 60 16.85 -3.56 -18.15
N THR A 61 15.82 -3.17 -18.91
CA THR A 61 14.74 -2.31 -18.45
C THR A 61 13.40 -3.05 -18.46
N ILE A 62 12.68 -2.99 -17.34
CA ILE A 62 11.34 -3.54 -17.19
C ILE A 62 10.34 -2.38 -17.06
N ASN A 63 9.36 -2.31 -17.95
CA ASN A 63 8.35 -1.25 -17.96
C ASN A 63 7.05 -1.73 -17.31
N LEU A 64 6.66 -1.05 -16.23
CA LEU A 64 5.47 -1.28 -15.41
C LEU A 64 4.53 -0.05 -15.42
N ALA A 65 4.50 0.72 -16.52
CA ALA A 65 3.73 1.97 -16.61
C ALA A 65 2.21 1.82 -16.34
N ASP A 66 1.65 0.63 -16.47
CA ASP A 66 0.24 0.35 -16.22
C ASP A 66 -0.07 0.03 -14.74
N ASP A 67 0.95 -0.04 -13.87
CA ASP A 67 0.79 -0.36 -12.45
C ASP A 67 0.84 0.88 -11.55
N ASP A 68 0.29 0.75 -10.35
CA ASP A 68 0.31 1.80 -9.34
C ASP A 68 1.74 2.03 -8.81
N PRO A 69 2.30 3.26 -8.92
CA PRO A 69 3.70 3.52 -8.61
C PRO A 69 4.02 3.37 -7.11
N GLU A 70 3.08 3.68 -6.22
CA GLU A 70 3.26 3.54 -4.77
C GLU A 70 3.31 2.05 -4.37
N ALA A 71 2.43 1.24 -4.98
CA ALA A 71 2.42 -0.20 -4.78
C ALA A 71 3.68 -0.85 -5.39
N VAL A 72 4.13 -0.41 -6.57
CA VAL A 72 5.39 -0.88 -7.18
C VAL A 72 6.57 -0.55 -6.27
N GLN A 73 6.63 0.67 -5.72
CA GLN A 73 7.68 1.04 -4.76
C GLN A 73 7.67 0.10 -3.55
N SER A 74 6.50 -0.21 -3.00
CA SER A 74 6.38 -1.11 -1.85
C SER A 74 6.79 -2.55 -2.19
N MET A 75 6.43 -3.03 -3.37
CA MET A 75 6.85 -4.33 -3.88
C MET A 75 8.38 -4.38 -4.04
N VAL A 76 9.00 -3.37 -4.66
CA VAL A 76 10.46 -3.33 -4.85
C VAL A 76 11.16 -3.22 -3.50
N HIS A 77 10.68 -2.36 -2.59
CA HIS A 77 11.21 -2.25 -1.23
C HIS A 77 11.22 -3.60 -0.50
N TYR A 78 10.12 -4.37 -0.61
CA TYR A 78 10.02 -5.71 -0.04
C TYR A 78 11.09 -6.68 -0.58
N LEU A 79 11.47 -6.56 -1.85
CA LEU A 79 12.49 -7.41 -2.48
C LEU A 79 13.90 -7.23 -1.88
N TYR A 80 14.13 -6.17 -1.10
CA TYR A 80 15.38 -5.93 -0.39
C TYR A 80 15.24 -6.09 1.12
N HIS A 81 14.13 -5.64 1.69
CA HIS A 81 13.98 -5.53 3.15
C HIS A 81 13.18 -6.67 3.80
N LEU A 82 12.47 -7.48 3.00
CA LEU A 82 11.45 -8.45 3.46
C LEU A 82 10.26 -7.79 4.19
N ASP A 83 10.17 -6.46 4.14
CA ASP A 83 9.07 -5.68 4.68
C ASP A 83 8.81 -4.44 3.81
N TYR A 84 7.68 -3.79 4.02
CA TYR A 84 7.36 -2.48 3.48
C TYR A 84 6.44 -1.69 4.42
N THR A 85 6.51 -0.38 4.30
CA THR A 85 5.63 0.56 5.01
C THR A 85 4.75 1.23 3.96
N PRO A 86 3.41 1.18 4.09
CA PRO A 86 2.54 1.91 3.19
C PRO A 86 2.83 3.41 3.29
N PRO A 87 2.65 4.18 2.20
CA PRO A 87 2.74 5.63 2.28
C PRO A 87 1.71 6.15 3.29
N PRO A 88 2.01 7.25 3.99
CA PRO A 88 1.03 7.89 4.86
C PRO A 88 -0.19 8.26 4.02
N THR A 89 -1.40 7.99 4.54
CA THR A 89 -2.64 8.43 3.93
C THR A 89 -2.68 9.95 4.01
N LEU A 90 -2.16 10.63 2.99
CA LEU A 90 -2.44 12.06 2.83
C LEU A 90 -3.95 12.16 2.63
N ASP A 91 -4.65 12.87 3.53
CA ASP A 91 -6.06 13.26 3.36
C ASP A 91 -6.17 13.72 1.90
N ARG A 92 -6.71 12.86 1.01
CA ARG A 92 -6.95 13.21 -0.38
C ARG A 92 -8.16 14.13 -0.33
N SER A 93 -7.96 15.37 0.10
CA SER A 93 -8.94 16.42 -0.09
C SER A 93 -9.25 16.43 -1.58
N GLU A 94 -10.53 16.31 -1.88
CA GLU A 94 -11.14 16.24 -3.19
C GLU A 94 -10.77 17.47 -4.03
N ASP A 95 -9.55 17.53 -4.57
CA ASP A 95 -9.11 18.58 -5.49
C ASP A 95 -8.74 17.99 -6.87
N SER A 96 -9.36 16.86 -7.24
CA SER A 96 -9.28 16.35 -8.61
C SER A 96 -10.23 17.07 -9.58
N ASP A 97 -11.01 18.06 -9.12
CA ASP A 97 -12.08 18.69 -9.91
C ASP A 97 -11.74 20.10 -10.42
N SER A 98 -10.47 20.52 -10.34
CA SER A 98 -10.03 21.88 -10.72
C SER A 98 -9.11 21.95 -11.95
N LEU A 99 -8.66 20.82 -12.53
CA LEU A 99 -7.69 20.84 -13.65
C LEU A 99 -8.29 20.64 -15.05
N GLU A 100 -9.61 20.54 -15.20
CA GLU A 100 -10.27 20.49 -16.52
C GLU A 100 -10.85 21.84 -16.99
N ARG A 101 -10.79 22.90 -16.17
CA ARG A 101 -11.40 24.20 -16.51
C ARG A 101 -10.49 25.23 -17.20
N THR A 102 -9.25 24.88 -17.50
CA THR A 102 -8.24 25.84 -18.03
C THR A 102 -7.90 25.66 -19.51
N LEU A 103 -8.66 24.85 -20.27
CA LEU A 103 -8.44 24.66 -21.71
C LEU A 103 -9.55 25.23 -22.62
N GLN A 104 -10.34 26.18 -22.12
CA GLN A 104 -11.41 26.81 -22.90
C GLN A 104 -11.38 28.33 -22.89
N ASP A 105 -10.20 28.96 -22.74
CA ASP A 105 -10.07 30.38 -23.04
C ASP A 105 -8.67 30.77 -23.52
N SER A 106 -8.30 30.35 -24.74
CA SER A 106 -7.40 31.14 -25.57
C SER A 106 -7.49 30.72 -27.04
N SER A 107 -8.51 31.22 -27.71
CA SER A 107 -8.54 31.28 -29.18
C SER A 107 -8.16 32.70 -29.59
N THR A 108 -6.91 32.95 -30.01
CA THR A 108 -6.55 33.99 -31.00
C THR A 108 -5.06 33.94 -31.42
N VAL A 109 -4.83 33.37 -32.62
CA VAL A 109 -3.90 33.77 -33.71
C VAL A 109 -2.35 33.86 -33.48
N GLN A 110 -1.65 32.79 -33.94
CA GLN A 110 -0.51 32.63 -34.90
C GLN A 110 0.61 33.73 -35.10
N PRO A 111 1.69 33.48 -35.88
CA PRO A 111 2.81 32.50 -35.75
C PRO A 111 4.22 33.15 -36.01
N ALA A 112 5.34 32.58 -35.55
CA ALA A 112 6.69 32.89 -36.11
C ALA A 112 7.82 31.93 -35.65
N SER A 113 8.38 31.20 -36.62
CA SER A 113 9.79 30.91 -36.93
C SER A 113 10.88 30.62 -35.86
N GLU A 114 11.65 29.58 -36.20
CA GLU A 114 13.11 29.36 -36.06
C GLU A 114 13.68 28.52 -34.91
N GLU A 115 14.68 27.73 -35.29
CA GLU A 115 15.21 26.52 -34.64
C GLU A 115 16.19 26.79 -33.49
N GLY A 116 16.25 25.85 -32.54
CA GLY A 116 17.28 25.76 -31.50
C GLY A 116 17.07 24.51 -30.62
N PRO A 117 18.14 23.90 -30.06
CA PRO A 117 18.09 22.55 -29.51
C PRO A 117 17.24 22.51 -28.23
N VAL A 118 16.33 21.54 -28.16
CA VAL A 118 15.50 21.30 -26.98
C VAL A 118 16.40 20.87 -25.84
N ALA A 119 16.64 21.78 -24.90
CA ALA A 119 17.31 21.48 -23.64
C ALA A 119 16.46 20.45 -22.88
N VAL A 120 16.98 19.22 -22.81
CA VAL A 120 16.50 18.19 -21.89
C VAL A 120 16.62 18.77 -20.49
N ARG A 121 15.50 19.02 -19.81
CA ARG A 121 15.53 19.39 -18.39
C ARG A 121 15.81 18.12 -17.61
N GLU A 122 17.09 17.84 -17.40
CA GLU A 122 17.53 17.00 -16.29
C GLU A 122 16.99 17.64 -15.00
N LEU A 123 15.92 17.08 -14.45
CA LEU A 123 15.59 17.26 -13.06
C LEU A 123 16.51 16.33 -12.27
N HIS A 124 17.71 16.83 -12.01
CA HIS A 124 18.50 16.39 -10.86
C HIS A 124 17.67 16.68 -9.60
N ILE A 125 16.99 15.66 -9.09
CA ILE A 125 16.44 15.68 -7.75
C ILE A 125 17.59 15.22 -6.84
N GLU A 126 18.39 16.17 -6.36
CA GLU A 126 19.33 15.92 -5.27
C GLU A 126 18.54 15.68 -3.98
N PHE A 127 18.37 14.42 -3.63
CA PHE A 127 17.71 13.98 -2.41
C PHE A 127 18.75 13.77 -1.30
N THR A 128 19.26 14.85 -0.72
CA THR A 128 19.91 14.76 0.59
C THR A 128 19.56 16.02 1.38
N SER A 129 19.38 15.94 2.68
CA SER A 129 20.15 15.13 3.61
C SER A 129 19.28 14.77 4.80
N GLY A 130 18.45 13.73 4.66
CA GLY A 130 17.11 13.90 5.22
C GLY A 130 16.53 15.26 4.77
N ILE A 131 15.62 15.83 5.54
CA ILE A 131 15.80 17.27 5.82
C ILE A 131 15.16 18.23 4.81
N ILE A 132 13.97 17.95 4.31
CA ILE A 132 13.06 18.92 3.68
C ILE A 132 12.97 20.18 4.57
N THR A 133 13.48 21.31 4.11
CA THR A 133 13.02 22.63 4.59
C THR A 133 12.52 23.44 3.41
N LYS A 134 11.21 23.36 3.14
CA LYS A 134 10.50 24.61 2.85
C LYS A 134 10.18 25.19 4.21
N SER A 135 10.58 26.45 4.46
CA SER A 135 10.23 27.13 5.69
C SER A 135 8.70 27.17 5.83
N PHE A 136 8.14 26.26 6.61
CA PHE A 136 6.78 26.40 7.09
C PHE A 136 6.90 27.04 8.47
N GLN A 137 6.68 28.35 8.53
CA GLN A 137 6.45 29.02 9.81
C GLN A 137 5.27 28.32 10.45
N SER A 138 5.51 27.68 11.60
CA SER A 138 4.45 27.04 12.37
C SER A 138 3.46 28.10 12.81
N THR A 139 2.33 28.19 12.11
CA THR A 139 1.10 28.68 12.72
C THR A 139 0.32 27.45 13.16
N LEU A 140 0.47 27.14 14.45
CA LEU A 140 -0.42 26.24 15.17
C LEU A 140 -1.87 26.71 14.95
N SER A 141 -2.71 25.90 14.33
CA SER A 141 -4.09 25.68 14.73
C SER A 141 -4.84 24.84 13.69
N SER A 142 -5.11 23.59 14.03
CA SER A 142 -6.39 22.96 13.70
C SER A 142 -6.67 21.92 14.77
N SER A 143 -7.34 22.37 15.82
CA SER A 143 -7.77 21.56 16.95
C SER A 143 -8.82 20.55 16.48
N ARG A 144 -8.41 19.33 16.08
CA ARG A 144 -9.36 18.22 15.94
C ARG A 144 -9.78 17.77 17.35
N ARG A 145 -11.05 17.98 17.67
CA ARG A 145 -11.65 17.83 19.00
C ARG A 145 -12.05 16.37 19.21
N CYS A 146 -11.42 15.68 20.16
CA CYS A 146 -11.84 14.34 20.56
C CYS A 146 -13.29 14.38 21.12
N THR A 147 -14.22 13.72 20.45
CA THR A 147 -15.66 13.68 20.79
C THR A 147 -15.93 12.98 22.13
N LYS A 148 -14.98 12.15 22.59
CA LYS A 148 -15.07 11.38 23.84
C LYS A 148 -14.74 12.18 25.11
N CYS A 149 -14.07 13.33 25.01
CA CYS A 149 -13.60 14.11 26.16
C CYS A 149 -14.29 15.46 26.37
N ARG A 150 -15.43 15.73 25.70
CA ARG A 150 -16.24 16.97 25.87
C ARG A 150 -15.41 18.25 25.94
N GLY A 151 -14.46 18.41 25.02
CA GLY A 151 -13.78 19.69 24.75
C GLY A 151 -13.04 20.31 25.93
N LYS A 152 -11.88 19.76 26.30
CA LYS A 152 -10.85 20.55 26.99
C LYS A 152 -9.68 20.78 26.03
N SER A 153 -9.49 22.05 25.67
CA SER A 153 -8.32 22.53 24.94
C SER A 153 -7.07 22.38 25.82
N GLY A 154 -5.99 21.84 25.28
CA GLY A 154 -4.70 21.81 25.95
C GLY A 154 -4.22 20.40 26.27
N LYS A 155 -3.31 19.93 25.41
CA LYS A 155 -2.24 18.95 25.60
C LYS A 155 -2.38 17.99 26.80
N THR A 156 -2.63 16.72 26.46
CA THR A 156 -2.54 15.49 27.28
C THR A 156 -3.79 15.15 28.11
N CYS A 157 -4.57 14.18 27.61
CA CYS A 157 -5.59 13.52 28.41
C CYS A 157 -4.90 12.46 29.28
N SER A 158 -5.00 12.57 30.60
CA SER A 158 -4.37 11.66 31.55
C SER A 158 -5.01 10.27 31.62
N ARG A 159 -6.10 10.03 30.87
CA ARG A 159 -6.78 8.73 30.76
C ARG A 159 -6.34 7.90 29.56
N CYS A 160 -5.68 8.54 28.59
CA CYS A 160 -5.11 7.92 27.42
C CYS A 160 -3.60 7.82 27.65
N LYS A 161 -3.11 6.66 28.11
CA LYS A 161 -1.67 6.46 28.36
C LYS A 161 -0.93 6.54 27.01
N PRO A 162 0.12 7.37 26.87
CA PRO A 162 0.97 7.31 25.69
C PRO A 162 1.96 6.16 25.85
N SER A 163 2.00 5.27 24.86
CA SER A 163 3.12 4.33 24.63
C SER A 163 3.98 4.82 23.46
N PRO A 164 5.30 4.56 23.46
CA PRO A 164 6.24 5.36 22.69
C PRO A 164 6.63 4.73 21.34
N LYS A 165 6.64 5.59 20.32
CA LYS A 165 7.46 5.61 19.09
C LYS A 165 7.23 4.49 18.06
N PHE A 166 6.24 4.67 17.18
CA PHE A 166 6.36 5.06 15.77
C PHE A 166 5.00 5.68 15.39
N ALA A 167 4.96 6.66 14.50
CA ALA A 167 3.71 7.27 14.05
C ALA A 167 2.94 6.25 13.18
N GLU A 168 2.13 5.38 13.78
CA GLU A 168 1.16 4.57 13.05
C GLU A 168 -0.06 5.47 12.75
N GLU A 169 0.11 6.32 11.74
CA GLU A 169 -0.94 7.14 11.13
C GLU A 169 -1.84 6.22 10.28
N HIS A 170 -3.05 5.93 10.78
CA HIS A 170 -4.21 5.31 10.10
C HIS A 170 -3.99 3.99 9.32
N PRO A 171 -5.00 3.10 9.22
CA PRO A 171 -4.87 1.90 8.39
C PRO A 171 -4.81 2.30 6.91
N ASN A 172 -3.96 1.65 6.12
CA ASN A 172 -3.86 1.87 4.66
C ASN A 172 -4.17 0.56 3.92
N LEU A 173 -5.42 0.11 4.08
CA LEU A 173 -5.88 -1.17 3.55
C LEU A 173 -5.94 -1.19 2.01
N SER A 174 -6.29 -0.07 1.38
CA SER A 174 -6.33 0.06 -0.09
C SER A 174 -4.94 -0.12 -0.70
N HIS A 175 -3.89 0.45 -0.08
CA HIS A 175 -2.51 0.21 -0.50
C HIS A 175 -2.12 -1.27 -0.40
N HIS A 176 -2.52 -1.94 0.69
CA HIS A 176 -2.30 -3.38 0.83
C HIS A 176 -3.00 -4.19 -0.28
N CYS A 177 -4.21 -3.82 -0.69
CA CYS A 177 -4.90 -4.44 -1.83
C CYS A 177 -4.10 -4.32 -3.13
N ARG A 178 -3.62 -3.11 -3.45
CA ARG A 178 -2.80 -2.87 -4.65
C ARG A 178 -1.50 -3.67 -4.63
N VAL A 179 -0.80 -3.69 -3.49
CA VAL A 179 0.42 -4.50 -3.34
C VAL A 179 0.13 -6.00 -3.46
N TYR A 180 -1.02 -6.47 -2.96
CA TYR A 180 -1.43 -7.88 -3.14
C TYR A 180 -1.63 -8.24 -4.61
N ALA A 181 -2.30 -7.37 -5.37
CA ALA A 181 -2.52 -7.55 -6.81
C ALA A 181 -1.18 -7.61 -7.57
N LEU A 182 -0.21 -6.75 -7.24
CA LEU A 182 1.14 -6.81 -7.82
C LEU A 182 1.87 -8.09 -7.41
N ALA A 183 1.75 -8.52 -6.15
CA ALA A 183 2.38 -9.74 -5.67
C ALA A 183 1.86 -10.99 -6.42
N GLU A 184 0.58 -11.02 -6.80
CA GLU A 184 0.01 -12.04 -7.67
C GLU A 184 0.53 -11.90 -9.10
N LYS A 185 0.40 -10.71 -9.71
CA LYS A 185 0.83 -10.41 -11.09
C LYS A 185 2.29 -10.77 -11.35
N TYR A 186 3.17 -10.46 -10.39
CA TYR A 186 4.62 -10.71 -10.47
C TYR A 186 5.06 -12.00 -9.78
N ASN A 187 4.10 -12.82 -9.32
CA ASN A 187 4.30 -14.10 -8.68
C ASN A 187 5.37 -14.07 -7.56
N ILE A 188 5.10 -13.25 -6.54
CA ILE A 188 5.90 -13.07 -5.33
C ILE A 188 5.10 -13.61 -4.13
N VAL A 189 5.05 -14.94 -3.99
CA VAL A 189 4.22 -15.64 -3.00
C VAL A 189 4.47 -15.17 -1.57
N SER A 190 5.72 -14.89 -1.21
CA SER A 190 6.08 -14.44 0.14
C SER A 190 5.60 -13.01 0.42
N LEU A 191 5.47 -12.15 -0.61
CA LEU A 191 4.88 -10.82 -0.48
C LEU A 191 3.37 -10.94 -0.25
N LYS A 192 2.67 -11.83 -0.96
CA LYS A 192 1.23 -12.09 -0.72
C LYS A 192 0.98 -12.41 0.75
N LYS A 193 1.78 -13.29 1.34
CA LYS A 193 1.67 -13.65 2.77
C LYS A 193 1.86 -12.45 3.69
N LEU A 194 2.90 -11.64 3.46
CA LEU A 194 3.16 -10.44 4.26
C LEU A 194 2.00 -9.44 4.14
N VAL A 195 1.51 -9.21 2.93
CA VAL A 195 0.39 -8.30 2.66
C VAL A 195 -0.87 -8.78 3.39
N THR A 196 -1.21 -10.06 3.27
CA THR A 196 -2.36 -10.65 3.99
C THR A 196 -2.23 -10.48 5.50
N TRP A 197 -1.04 -10.69 6.06
CA TRP A 197 -0.79 -10.46 7.49
C TRP A 197 -0.97 -8.99 7.90
N LYS A 198 -0.36 -8.05 7.15
CA LYS A 198 -0.49 -6.60 7.45
C LYS A 198 -1.92 -6.12 7.33
N PHE A 199 -2.63 -6.56 6.28
CA PHE A 199 -4.04 -6.26 6.06
C PHE A 199 -4.90 -6.78 7.23
N TRP A 200 -4.67 -8.03 7.65
CA TRP A 200 -5.36 -8.61 8.80
C TRP A 200 -5.05 -7.86 10.10
N ASP A 201 -3.77 -7.58 10.39
CA ASP A 201 -3.36 -6.88 11.62
C ASP A 201 -3.98 -5.47 11.70
N GLN A 202 -4.02 -4.74 10.59
CA GLN A 202 -4.71 -3.44 10.54
C GLN A 202 -6.22 -3.60 10.69
N SER A 203 -6.84 -4.58 10.04
CA SER A 203 -8.27 -4.84 10.16
C SER A 203 -8.67 -5.15 11.61
N GLU A 204 -7.90 -5.98 12.31
CA GLU A 204 -8.17 -6.33 13.71
C GLU A 204 -7.98 -5.15 14.69
N ARG A 205 -7.03 -4.26 14.40
CA ARG A 205 -6.74 -3.11 15.27
C ARG A 205 -7.76 -1.98 15.11
N TRP A 206 -8.21 -1.74 13.88
CA TRP A 206 -8.91 -0.50 13.52
C TRP A 206 -10.40 -0.67 13.24
N TRP A 207 -10.98 -1.88 13.29
CA TRP A 207 -12.37 -2.11 12.89
C TRP A 207 -13.45 -1.25 13.59
N ARG A 208 -13.16 -0.67 14.77
CA ARG A 208 -14.10 0.19 15.52
C ARG A 208 -13.93 1.68 15.27
N ASP A 209 -12.87 2.09 14.59
CA ASP A 209 -12.55 3.50 14.42
C ASP A 209 -13.34 4.11 13.27
N CYS A 210 -13.62 5.41 13.35
CA CYS A 210 -14.43 6.12 12.36
C CYS A 210 -13.78 6.19 10.98
N ASP A 211 -12.45 6.04 10.91
CA ASP A 211 -11.70 5.99 9.66
C ASP A 211 -11.70 4.59 9.05
N PHE A 212 -12.29 3.60 9.72
CA PHE A 212 -12.54 2.27 9.16
C PHE A 212 -13.74 2.25 8.19
N ALA A 213 -14.30 3.42 7.86
CA ALA A 213 -15.37 3.56 6.88
C ALA A 213 -14.97 2.96 5.51
N ASP A 214 -13.69 3.10 5.13
CA ASP A 214 -13.16 2.61 3.86
C ASP A 214 -13.12 1.07 3.76
N PHE A 215 -13.41 0.33 4.84
CA PHE A 215 -13.43 -1.14 4.81
C PHE A 215 -14.39 -1.68 3.76
N ALA A 216 -15.55 -1.04 3.56
CA ALA A 216 -16.52 -1.46 2.55
C ALA A 216 -15.96 -1.26 1.12
N GLU A 217 -15.34 -0.12 0.85
CA GLU A 217 -14.68 0.16 -0.44
C GLU A 217 -13.58 -0.86 -0.74
N VAL A 218 -12.72 -1.09 0.24
CA VAL A 218 -11.63 -2.07 0.16
C VAL A 218 -12.18 -3.49 -0.04
N ALA A 219 -13.28 -3.85 0.63
CA ALA A 219 -13.93 -5.15 0.43
C ALA A 219 -14.45 -5.32 -0.99
N ARG A 220 -15.03 -4.27 -1.57
CA ARG A 220 -15.43 -4.25 -2.97
C ARG A 220 -14.22 -4.42 -3.89
N GLU A 221 -13.12 -3.71 -3.64
CA GLU A 221 -11.89 -3.81 -4.43
C GLU A 221 -11.29 -5.22 -4.37
N VAL A 222 -11.19 -5.83 -3.19
CA VAL A 222 -10.68 -7.21 -3.01
C VAL A 222 -11.50 -8.21 -3.81
N TYR A 223 -12.83 -8.13 -3.73
CA TYR A 223 -13.71 -9.06 -4.45
C TYR A 223 -13.76 -8.80 -5.95
N ALA A 224 -13.46 -7.59 -6.41
CA ALA A 224 -13.36 -7.25 -7.83
C ALA A 224 -12.04 -7.69 -8.47
N THR A 225 -10.94 -7.70 -7.71
CA THR A 225 -9.57 -7.93 -8.23
C THR A 225 -9.02 -9.32 -7.93
N THR A 226 -9.48 -9.96 -6.85
CA THR A 226 -9.03 -11.31 -6.46
C THR A 226 -10.04 -12.36 -6.91
N PRO A 227 -9.65 -13.40 -7.67
CA PRO A 227 -10.56 -14.47 -8.06
C PRO A 227 -10.86 -15.45 -6.92
N SER A 228 -11.94 -16.21 -7.03
CA SER A 228 -12.43 -17.12 -5.96
C SER A 228 -11.49 -18.28 -5.60
N HIS A 229 -10.54 -18.64 -6.46
CA HIS A 229 -9.54 -19.69 -6.18
C HIS A 229 -8.34 -19.19 -5.36
N ASP A 230 -8.22 -17.88 -5.14
CA ASP A 230 -7.20 -17.27 -4.32
C ASP A 230 -7.84 -16.64 -3.08
N PRO A 231 -7.98 -17.40 -1.98
CA PRO A 231 -8.71 -16.92 -0.81
C PRO A 231 -8.02 -15.74 -0.11
N GLY A 232 -6.75 -15.45 -0.35
CA GLY A 232 -5.90 -14.63 0.54
C GLY A 232 -6.57 -13.43 1.22
N LEU A 233 -6.80 -12.32 0.51
CA LEU A 233 -7.46 -11.16 1.13
C LEU A 233 -8.96 -11.38 1.38
N ARG A 234 -9.65 -12.18 0.55
CA ARG A 234 -11.08 -12.51 0.71
C ARG A 234 -11.35 -13.17 2.07
N GLU A 235 -10.51 -14.13 2.46
CA GLU A 235 -10.57 -14.83 3.74
C GLU A 235 -10.38 -13.87 4.91
N VAL A 236 -9.48 -12.89 4.80
CA VAL A 236 -9.29 -11.89 5.85
C VAL A 236 -10.56 -11.08 6.05
N ILE A 237 -11.18 -10.59 4.98
CA ILE A 237 -12.43 -9.81 5.05
C ILE A 237 -13.56 -10.62 5.68
N VAL A 238 -13.75 -11.85 5.22
CA VAL A 238 -14.77 -12.76 5.75
C VAL A 238 -14.52 -13.04 7.23
N ASN A 239 -13.27 -13.28 7.63
CA ASN A 239 -12.90 -13.50 9.02
C ASN A 239 -13.12 -12.24 9.89
N THR A 240 -12.79 -11.05 9.38
CA THR A 240 -13.00 -9.78 10.07
C THR A 240 -14.50 -9.53 10.31
N ILE A 241 -15.36 -9.77 9.32
CA ILE A 241 -16.83 -9.65 9.48
C ILE A 241 -17.37 -10.69 10.47
N ARG A 242 -16.88 -11.95 10.39
CA ARG A 242 -17.27 -13.02 11.31
C ARG A 242 -16.95 -12.66 12.76
N ASP A 243 -15.76 -12.12 12.99
CA ASP A 243 -15.22 -11.80 14.31
C ASP A 243 -15.83 -10.51 14.87
N HIS A 244 -16.11 -9.54 14.00
CA HIS A 244 -16.67 -8.22 14.37
C HIS A 244 -18.02 -8.00 13.69
N ARG A 245 -19.02 -8.80 14.08
CA ARG A 245 -20.36 -8.79 13.47
C ARG A 245 -21.07 -7.44 13.47
N GLN A 246 -20.65 -6.51 14.33
CA GLN A 246 -21.15 -5.13 14.35
C GLN A 246 -20.87 -4.40 13.03
N LEU A 247 -19.90 -4.84 12.23
CA LEU A 247 -19.68 -4.32 10.88
C LEU A 247 -20.90 -4.54 9.98
N LEU A 248 -21.73 -5.56 10.25
CA LEU A 248 -22.98 -5.79 9.51
C LEU A 248 -24.07 -4.76 9.82
N ASP A 249 -23.91 -3.92 10.85
CA ASP A 249 -24.82 -2.79 11.10
C ASP A 249 -24.49 -1.58 10.21
N ASN A 250 -23.32 -1.57 9.57
CA ASN A 250 -22.92 -0.53 8.63
C ASN A 250 -23.59 -0.76 7.27
N LYS A 251 -24.32 0.25 6.78
CA LYS A 251 -25.01 0.21 5.49
C LYS A 251 -24.06 -0.01 4.31
N GLU A 252 -22.88 0.60 4.30
CA GLU A 252 -21.93 0.44 3.21
C GLU A 252 -21.41 -1.00 3.12
N VAL A 253 -21.19 -1.64 4.28
CA VAL A 253 -20.84 -3.06 4.35
C VAL A 253 -22.00 -3.92 3.84
N GLN A 254 -23.25 -3.63 4.24
CA GLN A 254 -24.43 -4.33 3.73
C GLN A 254 -24.57 -4.20 2.20
N ASP A 255 -24.31 -3.02 1.64
CA ASP A 255 -24.38 -2.77 0.20
C ASP A 255 -23.34 -3.64 -0.55
N VAL A 256 -22.09 -3.70 -0.05
CA VAL A 256 -21.04 -4.56 -0.64
C VAL A 256 -21.38 -6.05 -0.55
N LEU A 257 -21.99 -6.50 0.57
CA LEU A 257 -22.48 -7.87 0.68
C LEU A 257 -23.52 -8.18 -0.40
N GLY A 258 -24.42 -7.23 -0.70
CA GLY A 258 -25.46 -7.41 -1.72
C GLY A 258 -24.94 -7.38 -3.16
N GLU A 259 -23.87 -6.66 -3.42
CA GLU A 259 -23.30 -6.43 -4.76
C GLU A 259 -22.27 -7.50 -5.19
N SER A 260 -21.80 -8.36 -4.28
CA SER A 260 -20.65 -9.25 -4.52
C SER A 260 -20.85 -10.68 -4.00
N GLU A 261 -19.90 -11.58 -4.31
CA GLU A 261 -19.86 -12.94 -3.75
C GLU A 261 -19.58 -12.96 -2.23
N LEU A 262 -19.26 -11.81 -1.62
CA LEU A 262 -18.94 -11.71 -0.20
C LEU A 262 -20.08 -12.22 0.70
N ALA A 263 -21.34 -11.96 0.36
CA ALA A 263 -22.47 -12.46 1.16
C ALA A 263 -22.50 -13.99 1.21
N PHE A 264 -22.17 -14.66 0.10
CA PHE A 264 -22.12 -16.12 0.05
C PHE A 264 -20.97 -16.63 0.93
N ASP A 265 -19.77 -16.06 0.80
CA ASP A 265 -18.61 -16.47 1.58
C ASP A 265 -18.81 -16.25 3.09
N VAL A 266 -19.37 -15.10 3.48
CA VAL A 266 -19.72 -14.80 4.87
C VAL A 266 -20.77 -15.78 5.40
N ALA A 267 -21.81 -16.09 4.62
CA ALA A 267 -22.83 -17.04 5.01
C ALA A 267 -22.25 -18.45 5.21
N MET A 268 -21.40 -18.90 4.28
CA MET A 268 -20.73 -20.19 4.36
C MET A 268 -19.79 -20.26 5.56
N GLU A 269 -19.05 -19.19 5.86
CA GLU A 269 -18.18 -19.11 7.03
C GLU A 269 -18.98 -19.16 8.35
N LEU A 270 -20.08 -18.41 8.44
CA LEU A 270 -20.95 -18.39 9.62
C LEU A 270 -21.68 -19.71 9.87
N HIS A 271 -21.90 -20.52 8.82
CA HIS A 271 -22.56 -21.82 8.92
C HIS A 271 -21.64 -22.94 9.43
N LYS A 272 -20.31 -22.78 9.38
CA LYS A 272 -19.36 -23.85 9.74
C LYS A 272 -19.66 -24.44 11.14
N PRO A 273 -20.00 -25.75 11.24
CA PRO A 273 -20.37 -26.37 12.50
C PRO A 273 -19.16 -26.43 13.46
N GLY A 274 -19.30 -25.85 14.65
CA GLY A 274 -18.23 -25.76 15.65
C GLY A 274 -17.93 -24.35 16.17
N LEU A 275 -18.49 -23.31 15.54
CA LEU A 275 -18.39 -21.91 15.98
C LEU A 275 -19.33 -21.59 17.16
N ARG A 276 -19.27 -22.37 18.25
CA ARG A 276 -19.75 -21.93 19.56
C ARG A 276 -18.63 -21.18 20.26
N THR A 277 -18.54 -19.87 20.04
CA THR A 277 -17.82 -18.88 20.86
C THR A 277 -16.76 -19.46 21.80
N SER A 278 -15.75 -20.13 21.26
CA SER A 278 -14.62 -20.58 22.06
C SER A 278 -13.51 -19.60 21.80
N ASN A 279 -13.15 -18.86 22.84
CA ASN A 279 -11.94 -18.05 22.96
C ASN A 279 -10.74 -18.79 22.34
N LEU A 280 -10.52 -18.63 21.03
CA LEU A 280 -9.27 -18.99 20.39
C LEU A 280 -8.30 -17.92 20.85
N ARG A 281 -7.41 -18.29 21.78
CA ARG A 281 -6.37 -17.42 22.34
C ARG A 281 -5.66 -16.72 21.18
N ASP A 282 -5.45 -15.41 21.28
CA ASP A 282 -4.82 -14.55 20.26
C ASP A 282 -3.54 -15.15 19.65
N GLY A 283 -2.83 -16.02 20.38
CA GLY A 283 -1.66 -16.75 19.92
C GLY A 283 -1.89 -17.74 18.77
N GLN A 284 -3.06 -18.40 18.67
CA GLN A 284 -3.39 -19.31 17.56
C GLN A 284 -3.90 -18.56 16.32
N ARG A 285 -4.40 -17.32 16.48
CA ARG A 285 -4.83 -16.46 15.36
C ARG A 285 -3.64 -15.86 14.63
N LYS A 286 -2.61 -15.44 15.38
CA LYS A 286 -1.35 -14.93 14.81
C LYS A 286 -0.55 -16.01 14.06
N SER A 287 -0.57 -17.27 14.53
CA SER A 287 0.19 -18.36 13.89
C SER A 287 -0.33 -18.77 12.51
N ASN A 288 -1.61 -18.50 12.19
CA ASN A 288 -2.14 -18.77 10.85
C ASN A 288 -1.57 -17.81 9.79
N TRP A 289 -1.06 -16.65 10.22
CA TRP A 289 -0.62 -15.57 9.33
C TRP A 289 0.88 -15.22 9.49
N GLN A 290 1.57 -15.79 10.48
CA GLN A 290 3.01 -15.64 10.70
C GLN A 290 3.75 -16.91 10.23
N TYR A 291 4.55 -16.78 9.17
CA TYR A 291 5.52 -17.79 8.72
C TYR A 291 6.91 -17.16 8.61
#